data_AF-A0A9Q3VBP5-F1
#
_entry.id   AF-A0A9Q3VBP5-F1
#
_cell.length_a   1.000
_cell.length_b   1.000
_cell.length_c   1.000
_cell.angle_alpha   90.00
_cell.angle_beta   90.00
_cell.angle_gamma   90.00
#
_symmetry.space_group_name_H-M   'P 1'
#
loop_
_entity.id
_entity.type
_entity.pdbx_description
1 polymer ?
#
loop_
_entity_poly.entity_id
_entity_poly.type
_entity_poly.pdbx_seq_one_letter_code
_entity_poly.pdbx_strand_id
1 'polypeptide(L)' 'MNKFKFTIELYDFTEDEVKQIATSLGLEMPENKIDYEISGEFEDNEENWIWLRSVVLNTGLTVRIELKC' A
#
# COMPACT_ATOMS: atom_id res chain seq x y z
N MET A 1 -20.70 -3.66 3.10
CA MET A 1 -19.30 -4.11 3.02
C MET A 1 -18.44 -3.01 3.60
N ASN A 2 -17.57 -3.36 4.53
CA ASN A 2 -16.63 -2.40 5.11
C ASN A 2 -15.48 -2.20 4.12
N LYS A 3 -14.96 -0.97 4.05
CA LYS A 3 -13.78 -0.64 3.24
C LYS A 3 -12.60 -0.40 4.16
N PHE A 4 -11.44 -0.88 3.74
CA PHE A 4 -10.19 -0.66 4.44
C PHE A 4 -9.33 0.28 3.61
N LYS A 5 -8.72 1.25 4.28
CA LYS A 5 -7.63 2.04 3.72
C LYS A 5 -6.33 1.44 4.24
N PHE A 6 -5.37 1.22 3.36
CA PHE A 6 -4.03 0.82 3.76
C PHE A 6 -3.02 1.84 3.25
N THR A 7 -1.92 1.96 3.96
CA THR A 7 -0.77 2.79 3.63
C THR A 7 0.48 1.95 3.77
N ILE A 8 1.26 1.84 2.70
CA ILE A 8 2.57 1.20 2.67
C ILE A 8 3.62 2.28 2.92
N GLU A 9 4.44 2.11 3.95
CA GLU A 9 5.48 3.06 4.36
C GLU A 9 6.84 2.61 3.77
N LEU A 10 7.51 3.50 3.03
CA LEU A 10 8.73 3.21 2.24
C LEU A 10 9.91 4.07 2.71
N TYR A 11 10.38 3.84 3.93
CA TYR A 11 11.37 4.70 4.60
C TYR A 11 12.78 4.74 3.95
N ASP A 12 13.14 3.72 3.17
CA ASP A 12 14.49 3.58 2.59
C ASP A 12 14.50 3.59 1.04
N PHE A 13 13.40 3.98 0.40
CA PHE A 13 13.27 3.96 -1.05
C PHE A 13 13.39 5.35 -1.65
N THR A 14 13.95 5.42 -2.85
CA THR A 14 13.93 6.63 -3.68
C THR A 14 12.56 6.81 -4.33
N GLU A 15 12.25 8.04 -4.77
CA GLU A 15 11.00 8.35 -5.46
C GLU A 15 10.74 7.45 -6.68
N ASP A 16 11.77 7.14 -7.46
CA ASP A 16 11.66 6.29 -8.66
C ASP A 16 11.37 4.84 -8.29
N GLU A 17 11.97 4.31 -7.22
CA GLU A 17 11.67 2.96 -6.73
C GLU A 17 10.23 2.88 -6.19
N VAL A 18 9.78 3.91 -5.49
CA VAL A 18 8.41 4.02 -4.98
C VAL A 18 7.40 4.03 -6.13
N LYS A 19 7.67 4.78 -7.20
CA LYS A 19 6.84 4.79 -8.42
C LYS A 19 6.78 3.41 -9.09
N GLN A 20 7.91 2.71 -9.17
CA GLN A 20 7.95 1.36 -9.73
C GLN A 20 7.14 0.37 -8.89
N ILE A 21 7.28 0.43 -7.56
CA ILE A 21 6.51 -0.42 -6.63
C ILE A 21 5.02 -0.13 -6.78
N ALA A 22 4.61 1.14 -6.72
CA ALA A 22 3.21 1.54 -6.89
C ALA A 22 2.62 1.02 -8.20
N THR A 23 3.34 1.19 -9.31
CA THR A 23 2.92 0.70 -10.62
C THR A 23 2.80 -0.84 -10.65
N SER A 24 3.77 -1.55 -10.06
CA SER A 24 3.74 -3.03 -10.00
C SER A 24 2.58 -3.59 -9.18
N LEU A 25 2.14 -2.82 -8.19
CA LEU A 25 1.03 -3.17 -7.30
C LEU A 25 -0.33 -2.65 -7.82
N GLY A 26 -0.36 -1.89 -8.92
CA GLY A 26 -1.57 -1.25 -9.44
C GLY A 26 -2.13 -0.16 -8.51
N LEU A 27 -1.25 0.53 -7.78
CA LEU A 27 -1.60 1.55 -6.79
C LEU A 27 -1.20 2.94 -7.26
N GLU A 28 -1.91 3.95 -6.74
CA GLU A 28 -1.62 5.36 -7.01
C GLU A 28 -0.71 5.94 -5.92
N MET A 29 0.27 6.74 -6.33
CA MET A 29 1.05 7.55 -5.39
C MET A 29 0.29 8.81 -5.01
N PRO A 30 0.23 9.18 -3.73
CA PRO A 30 -0.32 10.46 -3.31
C PRO A 30 0.57 11.62 -3.78
N GLU A 31 0.00 12.60 -4.49
CA GLU A 31 0.73 13.72 -5.12
C GLU A 31 1.41 14.70 -4.14
N ASN A 32 1.20 14.57 -2.82
CA ASN A 32 1.54 15.61 -1.83
C ASN A 32 2.15 15.10 -0.50
N LYS A 33 2.86 13.96 -0.47
CA LYS A 33 3.51 13.48 0.77
C LYS A 33 5.04 13.55 0.74
N ILE A 34 5.59 14.00 1.87
CA ILE A 34 7.02 14.27 2.12
C ILE A 34 7.76 13.01 2.61
N ASP A 35 7.04 11.97 2.97
CA ASP A 35 7.59 10.65 3.28
C ASP A 35 6.98 9.67 2.28
N TYR A 36 7.81 8.85 1.64
CA TYR A 36 7.40 7.98 0.55
C TYR A 36 6.36 6.95 1.04
N GLU A 37 5.08 7.24 0.81
CA GLU A 37 3.96 6.40 1.21
C GLU A 37 3.12 6.06 -0.02
N ILE A 38 2.70 4.81 -0.16
CA ILE A 38 1.70 4.39 -1.15
C ILE A 38 0.41 4.09 -0.41
N SER A 39 -0.73 4.61 -0.85
CA SER A 39 -2.02 4.33 -0.19
C SER A 39 -3.03 3.75 -1.17
N GLY A 40 -3.89 2.86 -0.67
CA GLY A 40 -4.97 2.29 -1.46
C GLY A 40 -6.17 1.95 -0.59
N GLU A 41 -7.26 1.59 -1.26
CA GLU A 41 -8.48 1.11 -0.62
C GLU A 41 -8.89 -0.25 -1.19
N PHE A 42 -9.33 -1.15 -0.33
CA PHE A 42 -9.88 -2.42 -0.75
C PHE A 42 -11.08 -2.83 0.12
N GLU A 43 -11.90 -3.74 -0.42
CA GLU A 43 -13.06 -4.29 0.27
C GLU A 43 -12.68 -5.43 1.20
N ASP A 44 -13.37 -5.55 2.33
CA ASP A 44 -13.15 -6.65 3.27
C ASP A 44 -13.52 -8.02 2.67
N ASN A 45 -12.56 -8.65 2.00
CA ASN A 45 -12.68 -9.98 1.44
C ASN A 45 -11.33 -10.71 1.49
N GLU A 46 -11.39 -12.03 1.49
CA GLU A 46 -10.22 -12.89 1.67
C GLU A 46 -9.15 -12.66 0.59
N GLU A 47 -9.56 -12.44 -0.66
CA GLU A 47 -8.66 -12.22 -1.79
C GLU A 47 -7.79 -10.97 -1.61
N ASN A 48 -8.39 -9.85 -1.18
CA ASN A 48 -7.67 -8.61 -0.93
C ASN A 48 -6.70 -8.73 0.25
N TRP A 49 -7.07 -9.47 1.30
CA TRP A 49 -6.18 -9.75 2.43
C TRP A 49 -5.01 -10.65 2.05
N ILE A 50 -5.24 -11.67 1.20
CA ILE A 50 -4.18 -12.52 0.66
C ILE A 50 -3.23 -11.69 -0.21
N TRP A 51 -3.75 -10.82 -1.07
CA TRP A 51 -2.95 -9.92 -1.88
C TRP A 51 -2.07 -9.02 -1.01
N LEU A 52 -2.63 -8.33 -0.01
CA LEU A 52 -1.87 -7.43 0.86
C LEU A 52 -0.79 -8.18 1.64
N ARG A 53 -1.10 -9.38 2.13
CA ARG A 53 -0.13 -10.25 2.79
C ARG A 53 1.01 -10.66 1.86
N SER A 54 0.70 -10.96 0.60
CA SER A 54 1.71 -11.27 -0.42
C SER A 54 2.65 -10.09 -0.67
N VAL A 55 2.11 -8.86 -0.71
CA VAL A 55 2.92 -7.64 -0.81
C VAL A 55 3.91 -7.58 0.35
N VAL A 56 3.43 -7.63 1.60
CA VAL A 56 4.29 -7.55 2.79
C VAL A 56 5.38 -8.63 2.79
N LEU A 57 5.02 -9.89 2.51
CA LEU A 57 5.97 -11.01 2.57
C LEU A 57 7.04 -10.96 1.47
N ASN A 58 6.70 -10.52 0.26
CA ASN A 58 7.64 -10.51 -0.86
C ASN A 58 8.51 -9.26 -0.92
N THR A 59 8.07 -8.15 -0.31
CA THR A 59 8.75 -6.86 -0.41
C THR A 59 9.40 -6.43 0.91
N GLY A 60 9.01 -7.03 2.04
CA GLY A 60 9.49 -6.61 3.37
C GLY A 60 8.94 -5.27 3.84
N LEU A 61 7.91 -4.75 3.16
CA LEU A 61 7.37 -3.41 3.40
C LEU A 61 6.47 -3.36 4.64
N THR A 62 6.57 -2.24 5.35
CA THR A 62 5.67 -1.93 6.47
C THR A 62 4.34 -1.42 5.92
N VAL A 63 3.23 -1.97 6.43
CA VAL A 63 1.88 -1.58 6.02
C VAL A 63 1.07 -1.19 7.25
N ARG A 64 0.53 0.03 7.22
CA ARG A 64 -0.47 0.53 8.17
C ARG A 64 -1.87 0.32 7.60
N ILE A 65 -2.79 -0.18 8.40
CA ILE A 65 -4.18 -0.44 7.99
C ILE A 65 -5.12 0.40 8.86
N GLU A 66 -5.99 1.17 8.21
CA GLU A 66 -6.98 2.05 8.79
C GLU A 66 -8.39 1.55 8.40
N LEU A 67 -9.21 1.25 9.40
CA LEU A 67 -10.63 0.97 9.19
C LEU A 67 -11.36 2.27 8.81
N LYS A 68 -12.01 2.29 7.64
CA LYS A 68 -12.99 3.33 7.34
C LYS A 68 -14.36 2.87 7.87
N CYS A 69 -14.77 3.47 8.99
CA CYS A 69 -16.14 3.40 9.50
C CYS A 69 -17.07 4.33 8.72
#